data_AF-A0A6A6N9H1-F1
#
_entry.id   AF-A0A6A6N9H1-F1
#
_cell.length_a   1.000
_cell.length_b   1.000
_cell.length_c   1.000
_cell.angle_alpha   90.00
_cell.angle_beta   90.00
_cell.angle_gamma   90.00
#
_symmetry.space_group_name_H-M   'P 1'
#
loop_
_entity.id
_entity.type
_entity.pdbx_description
1 polymer ?
#
loop_
_entity_poly.entity_id
_entity_poly.type
_entity_poly.pdbx_seq_one_letter_code
_entity_poly.pdbx_strand_id
1 'polypeptide(L)'
;MSGSNFTLAASLCSNKDDRGKCCRYINAFIAVSIARYANRTSHLGVASNLSDICLHSISQTMELYGVPKNATVFCGFGTKIPVNFECKGRTTVTQILQSPKFNDVMQNCKVPFSAESSCRKCINAAIVYLHLLVGTTDNITLSTCRDATYAALASQVDDASAVNIAACFFGVQGLNIPPEPSSPSTPTPGPGASPRPLVADSPSQVVLGVTLNDNHHPFHLTLIPGVGIAVTVIAVTMLIVLVLIRRKHKS
;
A
#
# COMPACT_ATOMS: atom_id res chain seq x y z
N MET A 1 -17.97 6.71 -20.38
CA MET A 1 -16.65 7.36 -20.21
C MET A 1 -16.76 8.34 -19.05
N SER A 2 -16.20 8.04 -17.88
CA SER A 2 -16.16 8.97 -16.73
C SER A 2 -14.72 9.01 -16.22
N GLY A 3 -13.88 9.78 -16.91
CA GLY A 3 -12.47 10.01 -16.58
C GLY A 3 -12.24 11.25 -15.70
N SER A 4 -13.30 11.77 -15.06
CA SER A 4 -13.28 13.12 -14.49
C SER A 4 -12.35 13.31 -13.28
N ASN A 5 -11.96 12.26 -12.55
CA ASN A 5 -11.25 12.42 -11.26
C ASN A 5 -9.80 11.95 -11.26
N PHE A 6 -9.47 10.97 -12.11
CA PHE A 6 -8.07 10.68 -12.44
C PHE A 6 -7.39 11.89 -13.12
N THR A 7 -8.15 12.62 -13.95
CA THR A 7 -7.71 13.90 -14.53
C THR A 7 -7.43 14.97 -13.46
N LEU A 8 -8.19 14.99 -12.37
CA LEU A 8 -7.96 15.92 -11.24
C LEU A 8 -6.69 15.58 -10.47
N ALA A 9 -6.44 14.29 -10.21
CA ALA A 9 -5.18 13.88 -9.60
C ALA A 9 -3.99 14.15 -10.52
N ALA A 10 -4.13 13.88 -11.82
CA ALA A 10 -3.12 14.18 -12.83
C ALA A 10 -2.76 15.67 -12.88
N SER A 11 -3.75 16.57 -12.85
CA SER A 11 -3.52 18.01 -12.86
C SER A 11 -2.83 18.49 -11.57
N LEU A 12 -3.29 18.03 -10.40
CA LEU A 12 -2.69 18.35 -9.10
C LEU A 12 -1.25 17.82 -8.98
N CYS A 13 -0.98 16.63 -9.54
CA CYS A 13 0.36 16.03 -9.49
C CYS A 13 1.34 16.64 -10.51
N SER A 14 0.84 17.35 -11.51
CA SER A 14 1.66 18.08 -12.49
C SER A 14 2.14 19.44 -11.96
N ASN A 15 1.41 20.02 -10.99
CA ASN A 15 1.80 21.28 -10.35
C ASN A 15 2.65 21.03 -9.09
N LYS A 16 3.83 21.66 -9.01
CA LYS A 16 4.72 21.52 -7.85
C LYS A 16 4.12 22.10 -6.56
N ASP A 17 3.30 23.14 -6.67
CA ASP A 17 2.68 23.80 -5.50
C ASP A 17 1.53 22.96 -4.90
N ASP A 18 0.97 22.04 -5.69
CA ASP A 18 -0.12 21.16 -5.28
C ASP A 18 0.33 19.76 -4.87
N ARG A 19 1.65 19.53 -4.69
CA ARG A 19 2.21 18.22 -4.28
C ARG A 19 1.52 17.60 -3.08
N GLY A 20 1.19 18.40 -2.07
CA GLY A 20 0.47 17.93 -0.88
C GLY A 20 -0.93 17.40 -1.23
N LYS A 21 -1.66 18.09 -2.13
CA LYS A 21 -2.97 17.65 -2.61
C LYS A 21 -2.82 16.40 -3.48
N CYS A 22 -1.86 16.39 -4.40
CA CYS A 22 -1.52 15.22 -5.21
C CYS A 22 -1.33 13.96 -4.34
N CYS A 23 -0.52 14.03 -3.28
CA CYS A 23 -0.28 12.88 -2.42
C CYS A 23 -1.52 12.46 -1.63
N ARG A 24 -2.43 13.37 -1.28
CA ARG A 24 -3.72 12.99 -0.67
C ARG A 24 -4.59 12.20 -1.63
N TYR A 25 -4.67 12.60 -2.90
CA TYR A 25 -5.41 11.84 -3.92
C TYR A 25 -4.78 10.48 -4.17
N ILE A 26 -3.46 10.42 -4.39
CA ILE A 26 -2.73 9.15 -4.55
C ILE A 26 -3.00 8.22 -3.35
N ASN A 27 -2.87 8.72 -2.12
CA ASN A 27 -3.15 7.93 -0.93
C ASN A 27 -4.60 7.45 -0.85
N ALA A 28 -5.57 8.27 -1.25
CA ALA A 28 -6.98 7.88 -1.30
C ALA A 28 -7.24 6.76 -2.32
N PHE A 29 -6.62 6.82 -3.51
CA PHE A 29 -6.73 5.75 -4.51
C PHE A 29 -6.16 4.43 -3.98
N ILE A 30 -4.96 4.47 -3.40
CA ILE A 30 -4.32 3.28 -2.81
C ILE A 30 -5.21 2.67 -1.73
N ALA A 31 -5.72 3.52 -0.82
CA ALA A 31 -6.53 3.06 0.29
C ALA A 31 -7.78 2.33 -0.19
N VAL A 32 -8.49 2.86 -1.20
CA VAL A 32 -9.67 2.19 -1.78
C VAL A 32 -9.28 0.85 -2.42
N SER A 33 -8.14 0.79 -3.13
CA SER A 33 -7.64 -0.49 -3.68
C SER A 33 -7.34 -1.51 -2.58
N ILE A 34 -6.74 -1.09 -1.47
CA ILE A 34 -6.49 -1.95 -0.30
C ILE A 34 -7.83 -2.39 0.33
N ALA A 35 -8.81 -1.50 0.46
CA ALA A 35 -10.13 -1.86 0.99
C ALA A 35 -10.85 -2.91 0.12
N ARG A 36 -10.78 -2.78 -1.20
CA ARG A 36 -11.32 -3.77 -2.15
C ARG A 36 -10.62 -5.12 -2.01
N TYR A 37 -9.29 -5.11 -1.90
CA TYR A 37 -8.51 -6.32 -1.64
C TYR A 37 -8.91 -6.97 -0.31
N ALA A 38 -9.04 -6.16 0.76
CA ALA A 38 -9.41 -6.62 2.09
C ALA A 38 -10.84 -7.17 2.14
N ASN A 39 -11.77 -6.61 1.38
CA ASN A 39 -13.13 -7.14 1.22
C ASN A 39 -13.10 -8.57 0.66
N ARG A 40 -12.28 -8.81 -0.37
CA ARG A 40 -12.18 -10.13 -1.01
C ARG A 40 -11.39 -11.16 -0.21
N THR A 41 -10.36 -10.73 0.51
CA THR A 41 -9.39 -11.64 1.15
C THR A 41 -9.48 -11.69 2.67
N SER A 42 -10.19 -10.75 3.29
CA SER A 42 -10.16 -10.48 4.74
C SER A 42 -8.78 -10.05 5.30
N HIS A 43 -7.74 -9.97 4.48
CA HIS A 43 -6.39 -9.56 4.86
C HIS A 43 -6.18 -8.07 4.58
N LEU A 44 -5.52 -7.38 5.51
CA LEU A 44 -5.17 -5.97 5.35
C LEU A 44 -3.92 -5.78 4.47
N GLY A 45 -3.04 -6.78 4.44
CA GLY A 45 -1.80 -6.79 3.66
C GLY A 45 -1.83 -7.74 2.47
N VAL A 46 -1.04 -7.42 1.46
CA VAL A 46 -0.83 -8.25 0.27
C VAL A 46 0.30 -9.24 0.54
N ALA A 47 0.15 -10.48 0.08
CA ALA A 47 1.20 -11.49 0.17
C ALA A 47 2.48 -11.06 -0.54
N SER A 48 3.64 -11.52 -0.07
CA SER A 48 4.95 -11.05 -0.56
C SER A 48 5.21 -11.29 -2.03
N ASN A 49 4.72 -12.41 -2.54
CA ASN A 49 4.80 -12.76 -3.95
C ASN A 49 3.89 -11.90 -4.85
N LEU A 50 2.95 -11.13 -4.29
CA LEU A 50 2.01 -10.29 -5.03
C LEU A 50 2.27 -8.79 -4.84
N SER A 51 3.08 -8.40 -3.85
CA SER A 51 3.34 -6.99 -3.51
C SER A 51 3.87 -6.19 -4.71
N ASP A 52 4.89 -6.70 -5.40
CA ASP A 52 5.48 -6.01 -6.56
C ASP A 52 4.50 -5.90 -7.74
N ILE A 53 3.67 -6.93 -7.93
CA ILE A 53 2.64 -6.94 -8.97
C ILE A 53 1.58 -5.87 -8.67
N CYS A 54 1.13 -5.77 -7.42
CA CYS A 54 0.20 -4.72 -6.99
C CYS A 54 0.80 -3.32 -7.16
N LEU A 55 2.05 -3.13 -6.75
CA LEU A 55 2.75 -1.85 -6.89
C LEU A 55 2.85 -1.44 -8.37
N HIS A 56 3.27 -2.37 -9.23
CA HIS A 56 3.40 -2.14 -10.65
C HIS A 56 2.04 -1.84 -11.31
N SER A 57 1.03 -2.67 -11.04
CA SER A 57 -0.32 -2.52 -11.60
C SER A 57 -0.97 -1.19 -11.23
N ILE A 58 -0.89 -0.78 -9.95
CA ILE A 58 -1.44 0.49 -9.51
C ILE A 58 -0.66 1.67 -10.11
N SER A 59 0.68 1.61 -10.14
CA SER A 59 1.49 2.66 -10.77
C SER A 59 1.14 2.83 -12.25
N GLN A 60 1.07 1.73 -13.00
CA GLN A 60 0.71 1.73 -14.42
C GLN A 60 -0.71 2.28 -14.63
N THR A 61 -1.65 1.92 -13.75
CA THR A 61 -3.01 2.46 -13.79
C THR A 61 -3.00 3.98 -13.58
N MET A 62 -2.30 4.48 -12.55
CA MET A 62 -2.18 5.91 -12.30
C MET A 62 -1.56 6.66 -13.50
N GLU A 63 -0.53 6.09 -14.12
CA GLU A 63 0.13 6.65 -15.31
C GLU A 63 -0.79 6.70 -16.53
N LEU A 64 -1.54 5.62 -16.81
CA LEU A 64 -2.54 5.55 -17.89
C LEU A 64 -3.55 6.70 -17.78
N TYR A 65 -3.84 7.07 -16.54
CA TYR A 65 -4.78 8.11 -16.16
C TYR A 65 -4.14 9.51 -16.00
N GLY A 66 -2.87 9.68 -16.40
CA GLY A 66 -2.19 10.97 -16.50
C GLY A 66 -1.42 11.40 -15.25
N VAL A 67 -1.34 10.58 -14.21
CA VAL A 67 -0.52 10.90 -13.02
C VAL A 67 0.97 10.73 -13.39
N PRO A 68 1.82 11.75 -13.18
CA PRO A 68 3.25 11.66 -13.47
C PRO A 68 3.94 10.53 -12.70
N LYS A 69 4.83 9.78 -13.36
CA LYS A 69 5.62 8.68 -12.76
C LYS A 69 6.35 9.06 -11.48
N ASN A 70 6.90 10.28 -11.42
CA ASN A 70 7.61 10.75 -10.24
C ASN A 70 6.69 11.03 -9.04
N ALA A 71 5.38 11.15 -9.25
CA ALA A 71 4.40 11.38 -8.18
C ALA A 71 4.24 10.21 -7.23
N THR A 72 4.26 8.99 -7.76
CA THR A 72 4.23 7.78 -6.91
C THR A 72 5.48 7.72 -6.03
N VAL A 73 6.64 8.13 -6.55
CA VAL A 73 7.91 8.19 -5.81
C VAL A 73 7.88 9.25 -4.71
N PHE A 74 7.58 10.51 -5.04
CA PHE A 74 7.64 11.58 -4.02
C PHE A 74 6.50 11.49 -3.00
N CYS A 75 5.38 10.84 -3.32
CA CYS A 75 4.30 10.57 -2.37
C CYS A 75 4.53 9.31 -1.53
N GLY A 76 5.62 8.56 -1.78
CA GLY A 76 5.97 7.37 -0.99
C GLY A 76 5.03 6.19 -1.20
N PHE A 77 4.43 6.05 -2.39
CA PHE A 77 3.49 4.98 -2.76
C PHE A 77 3.96 3.58 -2.33
N GLY A 78 5.23 3.25 -2.57
CA GLY A 78 5.81 1.94 -2.24
C GLY A 78 5.80 1.59 -0.75
N THR A 79 5.69 2.58 0.13
CA THR A 79 5.62 2.34 1.59
C THR A 79 4.20 2.09 2.08
N LYS A 80 3.19 2.31 1.22
CA LYS A 80 1.76 2.17 1.55
C LYS A 80 1.19 0.77 1.32
N ILE A 81 1.89 -0.08 0.57
CA ILE A 81 1.53 -1.49 0.37
C ILE A 81 2.66 -2.37 0.91
N PRO A 82 2.95 -2.35 2.22
CA PRO A 82 3.97 -3.20 2.78
C PRO A 82 3.49 -4.66 2.80
N VAL A 83 4.45 -5.53 2.55
CA VAL A 83 4.35 -6.99 2.62
C VAL A 83 3.85 -7.50 3.98
N ASN A 84 4.09 -6.73 5.03
CA ASN A 84 3.66 -6.97 6.40
C ASN A 84 2.77 -5.82 6.88
N PHE A 85 1.71 -5.50 6.14
CA PHE A 85 0.77 -4.48 6.58
C PHE A 85 0.01 -4.96 7.83
N GLU A 86 0.46 -4.48 8.99
CA GLU A 86 -0.16 -4.76 10.27
C GLU A 86 -0.35 -3.49 11.10
N CYS A 87 -1.42 -3.47 11.88
CA CYS A 87 -1.65 -2.44 12.87
C CYS A 87 -1.60 -3.05 14.27
N LYS A 88 -0.46 -2.88 14.97
CA LYS A 88 -0.23 -3.45 16.31
C LYS A 88 -0.59 -4.94 16.37
N GLY A 89 -0.01 -5.74 15.45
CA GLY A 89 -0.23 -7.18 15.34
C GLY A 89 -1.57 -7.61 14.72
N ARG A 90 -2.36 -6.67 14.18
CA ARG A 90 -3.62 -6.97 13.48
C ARG A 90 -3.38 -6.94 11.98
N THR A 91 -3.62 -8.07 11.33
CA THR A 91 -3.37 -8.30 9.90
C THR A 91 -4.65 -8.60 9.11
N THR A 92 -5.79 -8.75 9.80
CA THR A 92 -7.09 -9.06 9.19
C THR A 92 -8.14 -8.01 9.52
N VAL A 93 -9.12 -7.88 8.64
CA VAL A 93 -10.30 -7.01 8.84
C VAL A 93 -10.98 -7.35 10.16
N THR A 94 -11.25 -8.63 10.41
CA THR A 94 -11.94 -9.10 11.63
C THR A 94 -11.22 -8.69 12.91
N GLN A 95 -9.89 -8.78 12.97
CA GLN A 95 -9.11 -8.37 14.14
C GLN A 95 -9.21 -6.86 14.42
N ILE A 96 -9.33 -6.03 13.37
CA ILE A 96 -9.57 -4.60 13.51
C ILE A 96 -11.01 -4.36 13.98
N LEU A 97 -12.00 -4.99 13.35
CA LEU A 97 -13.42 -4.82 13.71
C LEU A 97 -13.72 -5.23 15.16
N GLN A 98 -13.09 -6.31 15.62
CA GLN A 98 -13.24 -6.83 17.00
C GLN A 98 -12.38 -6.07 18.02
N SER A 99 -11.54 -5.14 17.57
CA SER A 99 -10.71 -4.39 18.51
C SER A 99 -11.56 -3.47 19.40
N PRO A 100 -11.14 -3.26 20.66
CA PRO A 100 -11.88 -2.39 21.58
C PRO A 100 -12.14 -1.02 20.97
N LYS A 101 -13.35 -0.50 21.16
CA LYS A 101 -13.80 0.83 20.69
C LYS A 101 -13.90 1.00 19.17
N PHE A 102 -13.65 -0.02 18.35
CA PHE A 102 -13.85 0.11 16.90
C PHE A 102 -15.33 0.30 16.52
N ASN A 103 -16.26 -0.27 17.28
CA ASN A 103 -17.70 -0.06 17.04
C ASN A 103 -18.06 1.44 17.04
N ASP A 104 -17.40 2.27 17.86
CA ASP A 104 -17.65 3.72 17.87
C ASP A 104 -17.27 4.36 16.53
N VAL A 105 -16.19 3.90 15.89
CA VAL A 105 -15.80 4.30 14.52
C VAL A 105 -16.90 3.91 13.54
N MET A 106 -17.31 2.64 13.57
CA MET A 106 -18.32 2.11 12.64
C MET A 106 -19.67 2.83 12.75
N GLN A 107 -20.10 3.20 13.96
CA GLN A 107 -21.34 3.97 14.16
C GLN A 107 -21.24 5.41 13.65
N ASN A 108 -20.09 6.06 13.82
CA ASN A 108 -19.90 7.45 13.42
C ASN A 108 -19.52 7.62 11.93
N CYS A 109 -19.08 6.55 11.28
CA CYS A 109 -18.67 6.54 9.88
C CYS A 109 -19.72 5.96 8.93
N LYS A 110 -20.99 5.88 9.34
CA LYS A 110 -22.09 5.46 8.46
C LYS A 110 -22.28 6.47 7.33
N VAL A 111 -22.36 5.95 6.12
CA VAL A 111 -22.61 6.71 4.89
C VAL A 111 -24.07 6.53 4.42
N PRO A 112 -24.61 7.45 3.61
CA PRO A 112 -23.98 8.70 3.12
C PRO A 112 -23.73 9.69 4.25
N PHE A 113 -22.63 10.45 4.17
CA PHE A 113 -22.40 11.54 5.11
C PHE A 113 -23.42 12.65 4.85
N SER A 114 -24.46 12.70 5.69
CA SER A 114 -25.59 13.63 5.57
C SER A 114 -25.21 15.11 5.70
N ALA A 115 -24.03 15.42 6.24
CA ALA A 115 -23.46 16.76 6.36
C ALA A 115 -21.93 16.69 6.54
N GLU A 116 -21.22 17.80 6.34
CA GLU A 116 -19.77 17.92 6.63
C GLU A 116 -19.44 17.55 8.09
N SER A 117 -20.38 17.82 9.00
CA SER A 117 -20.29 17.43 10.41
C SER A 117 -20.23 15.91 10.61
N SER A 118 -20.82 15.12 9.72
CA SER A 118 -20.79 13.65 9.77
C SER A 118 -19.39 13.10 9.42
N CYS A 119 -18.72 13.68 8.43
CA CYS A 119 -17.33 13.34 8.13
C CYS A 119 -16.42 13.68 9.33
N ARG A 120 -16.56 14.89 9.91
CA ARG A 120 -15.77 15.27 11.08
C ARG A 120 -15.99 14.34 12.27
N LYS A 121 -17.23 13.89 12.53
CA LYS A 121 -17.52 12.89 13.58
C LYS A 121 -16.82 11.56 13.32
N CYS A 122 -16.87 11.07 12.08
CA CYS A 122 -16.18 9.86 11.66
C CYS A 122 -14.66 9.95 11.90
N ILE A 123 -14.02 11.04 11.45
CA ILE A 123 -12.58 11.25 11.64
C ILE A 123 -12.22 11.35 13.12
N ASN A 124 -13.01 12.08 13.91
CA ASN A 124 -12.75 12.20 15.35
C ASN A 124 -12.87 10.85 16.06
N ALA A 125 -13.87 10.03 15.72
CA ALA A 125 -13.99 8.68 16.26
C ALA A 125 -12.80 7.79 15.88
N ALA A 126 -12.35 7.86 14.62
CA ALA A 126 -11.15 7.15 14.16
C ALA A 126 -9.88 7.61 14.89
N ILE A 127 -9.69 8.92 15.10
CA ILE A 127 -8.56 9.47 15.85
C ILE A 127 -8.55 8.96 17.29
N VAL A 128 -9.68 9.00 17.99
CA VAL A 128 -9.80 8.49 19.36
C VAL A 128 -9.46 7.00 19.41
N TYR A 129 -10.02 6.21 18.49
CA TYR A 129 -9.70 4.79 18.36
C TYR A 129 -8.20 4.55 18.16
N LEU A 130 -7.57 5.29 17.24
CA LEU A 130 -6.15 5.17 16.94
C LEU A 130 -5.26 5.54 18.13
N HIS A 131 -5.59 6.61 18.87
CA HIS A 131 -4.85 6.98 20.06
C HIS A 131 -4.93 5.90 21.15
N LEU A 132 -6.09 5.27 21.33
CA LEU A 132 -6.25 4.16 22.28
C LEU A 132 -5.51 2.90 21.83
N LEU A 133 -5.49 2.63 20.53
CA LEU A 133 -4.87 1.44 19.96
C LEU A 133 -3.34 1.54 19.92
N VAL A 134 -2.84 2.70 19.53
CA VAL A 134 -1.42 2.92 19.22
C VAL A 134 -0.69 3.56 20.41
N GLY A 135 -1.37 4.32 21.27
CA GLY A 135 -0.74 5.07 22.36
C GLY A 135 0.27 6.10 21.83
N THR A 136 1.38 6.29 22.55
CA THR A 136 2.53 7.10 22.11
C THR A 136 3.49 6.25 21.28
N THR A 137 3.18 6.04 20.01
CA THR A 137 4.08 5.36 19.05
C THR A 137 4.50 6.33 17.93
N ASP A 138 5.46 5.93 17.09
CA ASP A 138 5.94 6.70 15.96
C ASP A 138 4.86 6.97 14.88
N ASN A 139 5.11 8.00 14.08
CA ASN A 139 4.19 8.48 13.04
C ASN A 139 3.90 7.44 11.95
N ILE A 140 4.83 6.50 11.70
CA ILE A 140 4.67 5.45 10.68
C ILE A 140 3.64 4.44 11.17
N THR A 141 3.74 4.00 12.44
CA THR A 141 2.75 3.12 13.05
C THR A 141 1.36 3.77 13.06
N LEU A 142 1.26 5.05 13.45
CA LEU A 142 -0.02 5.77 13.45
C LEU A 142 -0.64 5.84 12.04
N SER A 143 0.17 6.20 11.03
CA SER A 143 -0.31 6.25 9.65
C SER A 143 -0.75 4.88 9.14
N THR A 144 0.00 3.83 9.45
CA THR A 144 -0.31 2.45 9.04
C THR A 144 -1.62 1.98 9.68
N CYS A 145 -1.78 2.23 10.99
CA CYS A 145 -3.01 1.93 11.71
C CYS A 145 -4.21 2.72 11.21
N ARG A 146 -4.02 4.00 10.81
CA ARG A 146 -5.08 4.80 10.19
C ARG A 146 -5.52 4.19 8.86
N ASP A 147 -4.56 3.80 8.02
CA ASP A 147 -4.86 3.20 6.72
C ASP A 147 -5.54 1.82 6.92
N ALA A 148 -5.16 1.05 7.95
CA ALA A 148 -5.80 -0.21 8.34
C ALA A 148 -7.24 -0.01 8.88
N THR A 149 -7.46 1.05 9.66
CA THR A 149 -8.79 1.44 10.16
C THR A 149 -9.72 1.76 9.00
N TYR A 150 -9.22 2.54 8.04
CA TYR A 150 -9.96 2.83 6.81
C TYR A 150 -10.27 1.54 6.04
N ALA A 151 -9.27 0.69 5.79
CA ALA A 151 -9.45 -0.54 5.00
C ALA A 151 -10.49 -1.47 5.64
N ALA A 152 -10.43 -1.66 6.96
CA ALA A 152 -11.38 -2.49 7.70
C ALA A 152 -12.80 -1.91 7.74
N LEU A 153 -12.95 -0.58 7.74
CA LEU A 153 -14.25 0.07 7.68
C LEU A 153 -14.84 -0.01 6.27
N ALA A 154 -14.04 0.34 5.27
CA ALA A 154 -14.45 0.44 3.87
C ALA A 154 -14.65 -0.94 3.21
N SER A 155 -14.03 -2.00 3.73
CA SER A 155 -14.28 -3.37 3.26
C SER A 155 -15.70 -3.87 3.56
N GLN A 156 -16.40 -3.25 4.51
CA GLN A 156 -17.73 -3.68 4.98
C GLN A 156 -18.89 -3.01 4.23
N VAL A 157 -18.59 -2.18 3.24
CA VAL A 157 -19.58 -1.38 2.50
C VAL A 157 -19.38 -1.53 1.00
N ASP A 158 -20.33 -1.02 0.21
CA ASP A 158 -20.23 -1.01 -1.24
C ASP A 158 -19.12 -0.04 -1.73
N ASP A 159 -18.71 -0.18 -2.99
CA ASP A 159 -17.64 0.60 -3.59
C ASP A 159 -17.87 2.12 -3.53
N ALA A 160 -19.11 2.59 -3.74
CA ALA A 160 -19.41 4.02 -3.72
C ALA A 160 -19.29 4.57 -2.29
N SER A 161 -19.79 3.82 -1.32
CA SER A 161 -19.61 4.07 0.11
C SER A 161 -18.14 4.09 0.53
N ALA A 162 -17.33 3.13 0.09
CA ALA A 162 -15.89 3.06 0.37
C ALA A 162 -15.15 4.31 -0.16
N VAL A 163 -15.49 4.76 -1.37
CA VAL A 163 -14.95 5.98 -1.99
C VAL A 163 -15.36 7.24 -1.21
N ASN A 164 -16.61 7.34 -0.75
CA ASN A 164 -17.08 8.45 0.08
C ASN A 164 -16.35 8.50 1.43
N ILE A 165 -16.12 7.35 2.05
CA ILE A 165 -15.32 7.26 3.28
C ILE A 165 -13.87 7.69 3.01
N ALA A 166 -13.28 7.30 1.88
CA ALA A 166 -11.92 7.72 1.52
C ALA A 166 -11.84 9.24 1.30
N ALA A 167 -12.81 9.83 0.61
CA ALA A 167 -12.89 11.28 0.44
C ALA A 167 -12.80 12.01 1.80
N CYS A 168 -13.52 11.50 2.80
CA CYS A 168 -13.46 12.00 4.17
C CYS A 168 -12.10 11.75 4.86
N PHE A 169 -11.61 10.50 4.88
CA PHE A 169 -10.37 10.11 5.56
C PHE A 169 -9.12 10.81 5.03
N PHE A 170 -9.08 11.07 3.73
CA PHE A 170 -7.93 11.68 3.06
C PHE A 170 -8.13 13.18 2.77
N GLY A 171 -9.32 13.73 3.08
CA GLY A 171 -9.65 15.13 2.85
C GLY A 171 -9.57 15.52 1.37
N VAL A 172 -10.11 14.66 0.49
CA VAL A 172 -10.19 14.87 -0.95
C VAL A 172 -11.66 15.00 -1.38
N GLN A 173 -11.92 15.72 -2.46
CA GLN A 173 -13.28 15.93 -2.97
C GLN A 173 -13.44 15.27 -4.33
N GLY A 174 -14.66 14.85 -4.67
CA GLY A 174 -14.94 14.24 -5.97
C GLY A 174 -14.01 13.06 -6.26
N LEU A 175 -13.80 12.14 -5.30
CA LEU A 175 -13.09 10.91 -5.59
C LEU A 175 -14.04 10.00 -6.41
N ASN A 176 -13.61 9.52 -7.57
CA ASN A 176 -14.34 8.48 -8.31
C ASN A 176 -13.31 7.51 -8.86
N ILE A 177 -13.41 6.27 -8.38
CA ILE A 177 -12.46 5.22 -8.69
C ILE A 177 -13.24 4.19 -9.48
N PRO A 178 -12.92 4.00 -10.78
CA PRO A 178 -13.53 2.98 -11.59
C PRO A 178 -13.55 1.65 -10.84
N PRO A 179 -14.64 0.87 -10.95
CA PRO A 179 -14.61 -0.52 -10.55
C PRO A 179 -13.43 -1.19 -11.26
N GLU A 180 -12.75 -2.10 -10.56
CA GLU A 180 -11.73 -2.92 -11.19
C GLU A 180 -12.38 -3.69 -12.37
N PRO A 181 -11.74 -3.76 -13.55
CA PRO A 181 -12.24 -4.60 -14.62
C PRO A 181 -12.36 -6.03 -14.08
N SER A 182 -13.55 -6.61 -14.18
CA SER A 182 -13.79 -8.00 -13.80
C SER A 182 -12.78 -8.88 -14.53
N SER A 183 -11.89 -9.54 -13.79
CA SER A 183 -11.05 -10.60 -14.37
C SER A 183 -11.97 -11.58 -15.09
N PRO A 184 -11.64 -12.01 -16.32
CA PRO A 184 -12.43 -13.04 -16.99
C PRO A 184 -12.44 -14.27 -16.09
N SER A 185 -13.65 -14.70 -15.72
CA SER A 185 -13.85 -15.93 -14.99
C SER A 185 -13.11 -17.05 -15.71
N THR A 186 -12.22 -17.74 -15.00
CA THR A 186 -11.61 -18.98 -15.47
C THR A 186 -12.73 -19.94 -15.88
N PRO A 187 -12.80 -20.42 -17.13
CA PRO A 187 -13.82 -21.39 -17.52
C PRO A 187 -13.48 -22.72 -16.84
N THR A 188 -14.40 -23.21 -16.02
CA THR A 188 -14.42 -24.61 -15.56
C THR A 188 -14.39 -25.53 -16.78
N PRO A 189 -13.54 -26.57 -16.84
CA PRO A 189 -13.48 -27.48 -17.98
C PRO A 189 -14.71 -28.39 -18.00
N GLY A 190 -15.68 -28.05 -18.86
CA GLY A 190 -16.73 -28.97 -19.31
C GLY A 190 -16.23 -29.79 -20.51
N PRO A 191 -16.53 -31.10 -20.59
CA PRO A 191 -15.94 -31.96 -21.59
C PRO A 191 -16.63 -31.84 -22.95
N GLY A 192 -15.83 -31.68 -24.00
CA GLY A 192 -16.13 -32.20 -25.34
C GLY A 192 -16.83 -31.27 -26.32
N ALA A 193 -16.04 -30.51 -27.09
CA ALA A 193 -16.07 -30.49 -28.56
C ALA A 193 -15.05 -29.47 -29.10
N SER A 194 -14.33 -29.84 -30.16
CA SER A 194 -13.25 -29.09 -30.85
C SER A 194 -13.57 -29.07 -32.35
N PRO A 195 -12.94 -28.26 -33.22
CA PRO A 195 -12.67 -26.81 -33.18
C PRO A 195 -13.12 -26.10 -34.49
N ARG A 196 -13.24 -24.77 -34.50
CA ARG A 196 -12.99 -23.98 -35.73
C ARG A 196 -12.57 -22.54 -35.42
N PRO A 197 -11.54 -21.99 -36.10
CA PRO A 197 -10.92 -20.73 -35.73
C PRO A 197 -11.56 -19.56 -36.47
N LEU A 198 -11.86 -18.48 -35.75
CA LEU A 198 -12.10 -17.17 -36.34
C LEU A 198 -11.11 -16.19 -35.71
N VAL A 199 -10.01 -16.05 -36.45
CA VAL A 199 -9.16 -14.86 -36.63
C VAL A 199 -9.39 -13.73 -35.61
N ALA A 200 -8.44 -13.57 -34.69
CA ALA A 200 -8.21 -12.32 -34.00
C ALA A 200 -7.20 -11.50 -34.80
N ASP A 201 -7.62 -10.34 -35.29
CA ASP A 201 -6.76 -9.33 -35.88
C ASP A 201 -5.98 -8.65 -34.76
N SER A 202 -4.66 -8.79 -34.81
CA SER A 202 -3.70 -8.22 -33.86
C SER A 202 -2.78 -7.29 -34.63
N PRO A 203 -2.71 -5.99 -34.32
CA PRO A 203 -1.64 -5.17 -34.83
C PRO A 203 -0.42 -5.27 -33.92
N SER A 204 0.58 -5.95 -34.48
CA SER A 204 1.95 -5.45 -34.60
C SER A 204 2.84 -5.48 -33.37
N GLN A 205 3.63 -6.56 -33.35
CA GLN A 205 5.03 -6.57 -32.96
C GLN A 205 5.76 -5.28 -33.34
N VAL A 206 6.44 -4.65 -32.37
CA VAL A 206 7.62 -3.83 -32.64
C VAL A 206 8.78 -4.48 -31.91
N VAL A 207 9.61 -5.17 -32.69
CA VAL A 207 10.88 -5.77 -32.30
C VAL A 207 11.95 -4.67 -32.24
N LEU A 208 12.71 -4.72 -31.13
CA LEU A 208 14.07 -4.26 -30.86
C LEU A 208 14.58 -2.96 -31.49
N GLY A 209 15.10 -2.09 -30.63
CA GLY A 209 16.12 -1.13 -31.04
C GLY A 209 16.50 -0.02 -30.08
N VAL A 210 16.53 -0.22 -28.76
CA VAL A 210 17.29 0.69 -27.88
C VAL A 210 18.00 -0.11 -26.80
N THR A 211 19.33 -0.03 -26.83
CA THR A 211 20.28 -0.57 -25.86
C THR A 211 19.88 -0.17 -24.43
N LEU A 212 19.42 -1.15 -23.65
CA LEU A 212 19.26 -1.00 -22.21
C LEU A 212 20.67 -1.08 -21.62
N ASN A 213 21.31 0.07 -21.48
CA ASN A 213 22.58 0.19 -20.77
C ASN A 213 22.35 -0.27 -19.33
N ASP A 214 22.92 -1.42 -19.04
CA ASP A 214 22.63 -2.22 -17.87
C ASP A 214 23.45 -1.69 -16.68
N ASN A 215 22.97 -0.61 -16.05
CA ASN A 215 23.49 -0.17 -14.76
C ASN A 215 22.58 -0.68 -13.64
N HIS A 216 22.64 -2.00 -13.42
CA HIS A 216 22.18 -2.60 -12.17
C HIS A 216 23.03 -2.06 -11.01
N HIS A 217 22.49 -1.10 -10.27
CA HIS A 217 22.98 -0.81 -8.92
C HIS A 217 22.28 -1.75 -7.95
N PRO A 218 22.98 -2.73 -7.34
CA PRO A 218 22.40 -3.53 -6.28
C PRO A 218 22.15 -2.63 -5.08
N PHE A 219 20.87 -2.52 -4.67
CA PHE A 219 20.53 -1.90 -3.39
C PHE A 219 21.20 -2.70 -2.27
N HIS A 220 22.18 -2.05 -1.64
CA HIS A 220 22.92 -2.62 -0.53
C HIS A 220 22.00 -2.89 0.66
N LEU A 221 22.00 -4.17 1.04
CA LEU A 221 21.51 -4.71 2.30
C LEU A 221 22.42 -4.21 3.46
N THR A 222 22.20 -3.00 3.96
CA THR A 222 23.05 -2.37 4.99
C THR A 222 22.55 -2.50 6.44
N LEU A 223 21.74 -3.50 6.77
CA LEU A 223 21.39 -3.78 8.17
C LEU A 223 21.80 -5.17 8.69
N ILE A 224 22.64 -5.90 7.96
CA ILE A 224 23.17 -7.21 8.38
C ILE A 224 24.71 -7.34 8.37
N PRO A 225 25.57 -6.45 7.78
CA PRO A 225 27.02 -6.61 7.91
C PRO A 225 27.61 -6.03 9.21
N GLY A 226 26.90 -5.14 9.92
CA GLY A 226 27.41 -4.47 11.12
C GLY A 226 27.69 -5.41 12.31
N VAL A 227 26.88 -6.46 12.45
CA VAL A 227 27.07 -7.45 13.53
C VAL A 227 28.28 -8.34 13.26
N GLY A 228 28.51 -8.75 12.01
CA GLY A 228 29.65 -9.58 11.63
C GLY A 228 30.99 -8.88 11.87
N ILE A 229 31.09 -7.60 11.53
CA ILE A 229 32.32 -6.82 11.74
C ILE A 229 32.60 -6.65 13.25
N ALA A 230 31.59 -6.33 14.05
CA ALA A 230 31.76 -6.23 15.50
C ALA A 230 32.24 -7.55 16.14
N VAL A 231 31.68 -8.70 15.71
CA VAL A 231 32.09 -10.02 16.23
C VAL A 231 33.54 -10.35 15.86
N THR A 232 33.97 -10.05 14.63
CA THR A 232 35.36 -10.31 14.21
C THR A 232 36.38 -9.46 14.97
N VAL A 233 36.09 -8.18 15.22
CA VAL A 233 36.98 -7.30 16.01
C VAL A 233 37.10 -7.79 17.46
N ILE A 234 35.99 -8.22 18.07
CA ILE A 234 36.00 -8.77 19.43
C ILE A 234 36.78 -10.09 19.49
N ALA A 235 36.60 -10.97 18.49
CA ALA A 235 37.33 -12.23 18.43
C ALA A 235 38.84 -12.03 18.28
N VAL A 236 39.27 -11.11 17.40
CA VAL A 236 40.70 -10.82 17.18
C VAL A 236 41.33 -10.18 18.41
N THR A 237 40.64 -9.24 19.06
CA THR A 237 41.16 -8.60 20.29
C THR A 237 41.33 -9.62 21.43
N MET A 238 40.36 -10.52 21.63
CA MET A 238 40.49 -11.61 22.61
C MET A 238 41.65 -12.55 22.29
N LEU A 239 41.88 -12.86 21.01
CA LEU A 239 42.99 -13.70 20.57
C LEU A 239 44.35 -13.05 20.87
N ILE A 240 44.49 -11.74 20.61
CA ILE A 240 45.71 -10.99 20.91
C ILE A 240 45.96 -10.97 22.43
N VAL A 241 44.93 -10.69 23.23
CA VAL A 241 45.04 -10.68 24.70
C VAL A 241 45.46 -12.06 25.21
N LEU A 242 44.87 -13.15 24.72
CA LEU A 242 45.24 -14.52 25.08
C LEU A 242 46.70 -14.84 24.72
N VAL A 243 47.18 -14.41 23.56
CA VAL A 243 48.58 -14.60 23.15
C VAL A 243 49.52 -13.80 24.05
N LEU A 244 49.17 -12.56 24.40
CA LEU A 244 49.99 -11.74 25.30
C LEU A 244 50.04 -12.33 26.71
N ILE A 245 48.93 -12.84 27.24
CA ILE A 245 48.88 -13.53 28.54
C ILE A 245 49.75 -14.79 28.48
N ARG A 246 49.63 -15.61 27.43
CA ARG A 246 50.46 -16.83 27.27
C ARG A 246 51.94 -16.53 27.11
N ARG A 247 52.31 -15.44 26.42
CA ARG A 247 53.70 -15.01 26.30
C ARG A 247 54.26 -14.50 27.63
N LYS A 248 53.44 -13.80 28.42
CA LYS A 248 53.83 -13.26 29.74
C LYS A 248 53.96 -14.35 30.81
N HIS A 249 53.30 -15.49 30.63
CA HIS A 249 53.35 -16.62 31.57
C HIS A 249 54.44 -17.66 31.21
N LYS A 250 55.14 -17.49 30.08
CA LYS A 250 56.21 -18.38 29.59
C LYS A 250 57.60 -17.73 29.70
N SER A 251 57.69 -16.58 30.36
CA SER A 251 58.92 -15.88 30.71
C SER A 251 58.99 -15.71 32.23
#